data_AF-A0A8B7ZH70-F1
#
_entry.id   AF-A0A8B7ZH70-F1
#
_cell.length_a   1.000
_cell.length_b   1.000
_cell.length_c   1.000
_cell.angle_alpha   90.00
_cell.angle_beta   90.00
_cell.angle_gamma   90.00
#
_symmetry.space_group_name_H-M   'P 1'
#
loop_
_entity.id
_entity.type
_entity.pdbx_description
1 polymer ?
#
loop_
_entity_poly.entity_id
_entity_poly.type
_entity_poly.pdbx_seq_one_letter_code
_entity_poly.pdbx_strand_id
1 'polypeptide(L)'
;MSNTTSEQEPLPPKPKAPVDLSGKWKLIKNENYDEFLQALGVGKIARVAASSQSPTMEIKQDENDNMVVTVSTPMRATEDRYTVGQEFTNPDPTREGELATYLPTWDWEGKKLTIRNLSRPDDGIHVTRELVGGMLVQTQMVGTAVAKRYFVRTV
;
A
#
# COMPACT_ATOMS: atom_id res chain seq x y z
N MET A 1 -0.10 -50.54 16.32
CA MET A 1 -0.14 -49.62 15.16
C MET A 1 -1.33 -48.69 15.36
N SER A 2 -1.09 -47.42 15.64
CA SER A 2 -2.13 -46.39 15.67
C SER A 2 -1.49 -45.07 15.26
N ASN A 3 -1.46 -44.79 13.97
CA ASN A 3 -1.17 -43.45 13.48
C ASN A 3 -2.51 -42.72 13.43
N THR A 4 -2.78 -41.90 14.45
CA THR A 4 -3.85 -40.91 14.39
C THR A 4 -3.34 -39.77 13.52
N THR A 5 -3.63 -39.84 12.22
CA THR A 5 -3.55 -38.66 11.35
C THR A 5 -4.66 -37.73 11.81
N SER A 6 -4.29 -36.68 12.54
CA SER A 6 -5.15 -35.53 12.76
C SER A 6 -5.49 -34.90 11.41
N GLU A 7 -6.70 -35.15 10.91
CA GLU A 7 -7.27 -34.39 9.79
C GLU A 7 -7.40 -32.94 10.24
N GLN A 8 -6.63 -32.07 9.59
CA GLN A 8 -6.74 -30.63 9.76
C GLN A 8 -8.00 -30.19 9.00
N GLU A 9 -9.03 -29.72 9.72
CA GLU A 9 -10.24 -29.21 9.08
C GLU A 9 -9.88 -28.13 8.05
N PRO A 10 -10.51 -28.14 6.86
CA PRO A 10 -10.25 -27.11 5.86
C PRO A 10 -10.64 -25.75 6.46
N LEU A 11 -9.70 -24.80 6.40
CA LEU A 11 -9.95 -23.44 6.84
C LEU A 11 -11.20 -22.89 6.16
N PRO A 12 -12.05 -22.15 6.89
CA PRO A 12 -13.24 -21.54 6.29
C PRO A 12 -12.84 -20.68 5.09
N PRO A 13 -13.68 -20.62 4.04
CA PRO A 13 -13.38 -19.82 2.86
C PRO A 13 -13.13 -18.36 3.27
N LYS A 14 -12.01 -17.81 2.83
CA LYS A 14 -11.65 -16.41 3.10
C LYS A 14 -12.78 -15.50 2.59
N PRO A 15 -13.26 -14.54 3.40
CA PRO A 15 -14.25 -13.58 2.93
C PRO A 15 -13.74 -12.81 1.71
N LYS A 16 -14.58 -12.65 0.68
CA LYS A 16 -14.25 -11.87 -0.52
C LYS A 16 -14.03 -10.40 -0.15
N ALA A 17 -12.94 -9.79 -0.61
CA ALA A 17 -12.60 -8.40 -0.32
C ALA A 17 -13.77 -7.40 -0.43
N PRO A 18 -13.81 -6.37 0.43
CA PRO A 18 -14.89 -5.37 0.45
C PRO A 18 -14.89 -4.43 -0.75
N VAL A 19 -13.77 -4.35 -1.48
CA VAL A 19 -13.59 -3.53 -2.67
C VAL A 19 -12.53 -4.16 -3.58
N ASP A 20 -12.70 -4.04 -4.90
CA ASP A 20 -11.69 -4.42 -5.89
C ASP A 20 -10.91 -3.16 -6.31
N LEU A 21 -9.61 -3.16 -5.99
CA LEU A 21 -8.71 -2.06 -6.33
C LEU A 21 -7.99 -2.25 -7.68
N SER A 22 -8.22 -3.39 -8.35
CA SER A 22 -7.54 -3.74 -9.60
C SER A 22 -7.78 -2.70 -10.70
N GLY A 23 -6.72 -2.32 -11.40
CA GLY A 23 -6.80 -1.39 -12.52
C GLY A 23 -5.51 -0.61 -12.72
N LYS A 24 -5.50 0.21 -13.78
CA LYS A 24 -4.43 1.18 -14.03
C LYS A 24 -4.89 2.56 -13.61
N TRP A 25 -4.10 3.20 -12.76
CA TRP A 25 -4.44 4.42 -12.06
C TRP A 25 -3.39 5.49 -12.35
N LYS A 26 -3.77 6.63 -12.91
CA LYS A 26 -2.85 7.75 -13.16
C LYS A 26 -3.03 8.83 -12.11
N LEU A 27 -1.92 9.29 -11.53
CA LEU A 27 -1.95 10.38 -10.55
C LEU A 27 -2.42 11.68 -11.20
N ILE A 28 -3.38 12.35 -10.58
CA ILE A 28 -3.90 13.65 -11.03
C ILE A 28 -3.74 14.76 -10.00
N LYS A 29 -3.63 14.42 -8.71
CA LYS A 29 -3.54 15.41 -7.63
C LYS A 29 -2.79 14.83 -6.43
N ASN A 30 -2.00 15.67 -5.79
CA ASN A 30 -1.42 15.42 -4.47
C ASN A 30 -1.84 16.53 -3.51
N GLU A 31 -1.98 16.18 -2.23
CA GLU A 31 -2.13 17.11 -1.11
C GLU A 31 -1.02 16.81 -0.09
N ASN A 32 -0.30 17.85 0.36
CA ASN A 32 0.70 17.79 1.43
C ASN A 32 1.86 16.78 1.20
N TYR A 33 2.20 16.52 -0.08
CA TYR A 33 3.16 15.48 -0.44
C TYR A 33 4.62 15.91 -0.22
N ASP A 34 4.96 17.20 -0.37
CA ASP A 34 6.33 17.67 -0.07
C ASP A 34 6.62 17.55 1.43
N GLU A 35 5.65 17.92 2.27
CA GLU A 35 5.72 17.83 3.72
C GLU A 35 5.84 16.37 4.18
N PHE A 36 5.07 15.47 3.56
CA PHE A 36 5.21 14.03 3.79
C PHE A 36 6.59 13.50 3.39
N LEU A 37 7.10 13.86 2.21
CA LEU A 37 8.45 13.46 1.78
C LEU A 37 9.54 14.05 2.70
N GLN A 38 9.34 15.26 3.22
CA GLN A 38 10.24 15.85 4.21
C GLN A 38 10.24 15.05 5.51
N ALA A 39 9.07 14.62 5.98
CA ALA A 39 8.95 13.79 7.18
C ALA A 39 9.53 12.38 6.98
N LEU A 40 9.56 11.86 5.75
CA LEU A 40 10.32 10.65 5.38
C LEU A 40 11.85 10.86 5.39
N GLY A 41 12.35 12.09 5.58
CA GLY A 41 13.78 12.40 5.54
C GLY A 41 14.32 12.69 4.13
N VAL A 42 13.45 12.86 3.12
CA VAL A 42 13.88 13.13 1.74
C VAL A 42 14.38 14.57 1.60
N GLY A 43 15.58 14.73 1.05
CA GLY A 43 16.21 16.04 0.82
C GLY A 43 15.44 16.91 -0.19
N LYS A 44 15.48 18.23 0.00
CA LYS A 44 14.67 19.23 -0.73
C LYS A 44 14.66 19.06 -2.26
N ILE A 45 15.82 18.86 -2.88
CA ILE A 45 15.95 18.72 -4.34
C ILE A 45 15.18 17.47 -4.83
N ALA A 46 15.35 16.35 -4.15
CA ALA A 46 14.65 15.10 -4.48
C ALA A 46 13.13 15.23 -4.28
N ARG A 47 12.68 15.99 -3.29
CA ARG A 47 11.24 16.22 -3.07
C ARG A 47 10.59 17.05 -4.17
N VAL A 48 11.26 18.10 -4.64
CA VAL A 48 10.79 18.91 -5.77
C VAL A 48 10.64 18.02 -7.01
N ALA A 49 11.65 17.19 -7.31
CA ALA A 49 11.60 16.26 -8.43
C ALA A 49 10.49 15.21 -8.28
N ALA A 50 10.30 14.64 -7.08
CA ALA A 50 9.25 13.66 -6.82
C ALA A 50 7.84 14.26 -6.91
N SER A 51 7.67 15.50 -6.47
CA SER A 51 6.37 16.20 -6.49
C SER A 51 5.96 16.64 -7.89
N SER A 52 6.90 16.84 -8.81
CA SER A 52 6.61 17.14 -10.21
C SER A 52 6.25 15.91 -11.05
N GLN A 53 6.40 14.70 -10.52
CA GLN A 53 6.10 13.47 -11.25
C GLN A 53 4.62 13.10 -11.14
N SER A 54 4.07 12.59 -12.24
CA SER A 54 2.71 12.00 -12.30
C SER A 54 2.81 10.50 -12.59
N PRO A 55 3.17 9.67 -11.59
CA PRO A 55 3.27 8.23 -11.78
C PRO A 55 1.93 7.58 -12.17
N THR A 56 2.06 6.43 -12.82
CA THR A 56 0.97 5.47 -12.98
C THR A 56 1.14 4.36 -11.95
N MET A 57 0.05 3.91 -11.35
CA MET A 57 -0.02 2.78 -10.44
C MET A 57 -0.89 1.70 -11.08
N GLU A 58 -0.35 0.51 -11.30
CA GLU A 58 -1.10 -0.66 -11.72
C GLU A 58 -1.28 -1.57 -10.51
N ILE A 59 -2.53 -1.93 -10.20
CA ILE A 59 -2.87 -2.85 -9.13
C ILE A 59 -3.50 -4.09 -9.78
N LYS A 60 -2.99 -5.27 -9.42
CA LYS A 60 -3.61 -6.57 -9.72
C LYS A 60 -3.97 -7.23 -8.39
N GLN A 61 -5.24 -7.56 -8.23
CA GLN A 61 -5.79 -8.28 -7.08
C GLN A 61 -6.43 -9.57 -7.58
N ASP A 62 -6.05 -10.70 -7.00
CA ASP A 62 -6.69 -11.98 -7.29
C ASP A 62 -7.76 -12.34 -6.23
N GLU A 63 -8.40 -13.50 -6.42
CA GLU A 63 -9.46 -14.00 -5.53
C GLU A 63 -8.97 -14.34 -4.10
N ASN A 64 -7.66 -14.48 -3.90
CA ASN A 64 -7.03 -14.77 -2.61
C ASN A 64 -6.51 -13.50 -1.92
N ASP A 65 -6.75 -12.32 -2.49
CA ASP A 65 -6.16 -11.04 -2.13
C ASP A 65 -4.63 -11.02 -2.20
N ASN A 66 -4.05 -11.74 -3.16
CA ASN A 66 -2.67 -11.47 -3.57
C ASN A 66 -2.67 -10.19 -4.38
N MET A 67 -1.83 -9.25 -3.94
CA MET A 67 -1.71 -7.91 -4.51
C MET A 67 -0.36 -7.81 -5.22
N VAL A 68 -0.39 -7.38 -6.48
CA VAL A 68 0.79 -6.88 -7.19
C VAL A 68 0.56 -5.42 -7.49
N VAL A 69 1.40 -4.54 -6.93
CA VAL A 69 1.31 -3.10 -7.08
C VAL A 69 2.56 -2.59 -7.79
N THR A 70 2.41 -2.17 -9.04
CA THR A 70 3.50 -1.60 -9.83
C THR A 70 3.32 -0.09 -9.92
N VAL A 71 4.30 0.69 -9.46
CA VAL A 71 4.33 2.15 -9.58
C VAL A 71 5.40 2.55 -10.57
N SER A 72 4.98 3.23 -11.63
CA SER A 72 5.84 3.58 -12.77
C SER A 72 5.89 5.08 -12.99
N THR A 73 7.10 5.58 -13.22
CA THR A 73 7.44 6.93 -13.67
C THR A 73 8.22 6.82 -14.98
N PRO A 74 8.45 7.90 -15.74
CA PRO A 74 9.31 7.84 -16.93
C PRO A 74 10.73 7.35 -16.65
N MET A 75 11.22 7.51 -15.42
CA MET A 75 12.60 7.16 -15.05
C MET A 75 12.73 5.73 -14.50
N ARG A 76 11.74 5.26 -13.73
CA ARG A 76 11.81 3.99 -13.01
C ARG A 76 10.43 3.40 -12.76
N ALA A 77 10.39 2.08 -12.62
CA ALA A 77 9.26 1.34 -12.09
C ALA A 77 9.68 0.57 -10.84
N THR A 78 8.79 0.48 -9.85
CA THR A 78 8.93 -0.37 -8.67
C THR A 78 7.70 -1.26 -8.54
N GLU A 79 7.89 -2.47 -8.03
CA GLU A 79 6.82 -3.43 -7.85
C GLU A 79 6.86 -4.00 -6.43
N ASP A 80 5.71 -3.95 -5.76
CA ASP A 80 5.50 -4.57 -4.46
C ASP A 80 4.51 -5.74 -4.60
N ARG A 81 4.79 -6.85 -3.91
CA ARG A 81 3.93 -8.02 -3.85
C ARG A 81 3.63 -8.38 -2.41
N TYR A 82 2.36 -8.55 -2.08
CA TYR A 82 1.93 -8.92 -0.73
C TYR A 82 0.55 -9.56 -0.75
N THR A 83 0.19 -10.29 0.30
CA THR A 83 -1.13 -10.90 0.47
C THR A 83 -1.87 -10.22 1.60
N VAL A 84 -3.09 -9.74 1.37
CA VAL A 84 -3.88 -9.08 2.43
C VAL A 84 -4.19 -10.08 3.55
N GLY A 85 -3.85 -9.70 4.78
CA GLY A 85 -3.92 -10.52 5.99
C GLY A 85 -2.62 -11.23 6.36
N GLN A 86 -1.56 -11.10 5.57
CA GLN A 86 -0.25 -11.70 5.84
C GLN A 86 0.83 -10.61 5.97
N GLU A 87 1.74 -10.81 6.92
CA GLU A 87 2.89 -9.94 7.10
C GLU A 87 3.86 -10.07 5.92
N PHE A 88 4.50 -8.97 5.55
CA PHE A 88 5.59 -8.98 4.59
C PHE A 88 6.70 -8.00 5.01
N THR A 89 7.93 -8.29 4.62
CA THR A 89 9.08 -7.45 4.92
C THR A 89 9.51 -6.70 3.68
N ASN A 90 9.66 -5.38 3.80
CA ASN A 90 10.14 -4.50 2.72
C ASN A 90 11.10 -3.44 3.30
N PRO A 91 11.91 -2.77 2.46
CA PRO A 91 12.72 -1.64 2.90
C PRO A 91 11.90 -0.57 3.64
N ASP A 92 12.44 -0.05 4.74
CA ASP A 92 11.83 1.07 5.46
C ASP A 92 12.15 2.39 4.71
N PRO A 93 11.15 3.10 4.16
CA PRO A 93 11.40 4.34 3.43
C PRO A 93 11.88 5.50 4.32
N THR A 94 11.84 5.35 5.64
CA THR A 94 12.30 6.34 6.62
C THR A 94 13.72 6.07 7.13
N ARG A 95 14.26 4.87 6.88
CA ARG A 95 15.57 4.42 7.37
C ARG A 95 16.30 3.64 6.29
N GLU A 96 17.18 4.34 5.58
CA GLU A 96 17.94 3.77 4.48
C GLU A 96 18.72 2.53 4.92
N GLY A 97 18.55 1.42 4.19
CA GLY A 97 19.22 0.14 4.47
C GLY A 97 18.54 -0.73 5.53
N GLU A 98 17.52 -0.23 6.23
CA GLU A 98 16.73 -1.02 7.17
C GLU A 98 15.50 -1.65 6.49
N LEU A 99 15.05 -2.77 7.05
CA LEU A 99 13.82 -3.44 6.67
C LEU A 99 12.76 -3.21 7.75
N ALA A 100 11.49 -3.13 7.34
CA ALA A 100 10.35 -3.12 8.24
C ALA A 100 9.33 -4.19 7.83
N THR A 101 8.61 -4.70 8.81
CA THR A 101 7.49 -5.62 8.62
C THR A 101 6.20 -4.81 8.50
N TYR A 102 5.39 -5.15 7.51
CA TYR A 102 4.12 -4.51 7.22
C TYR A 102 2.99 -5.51 7.23
N LEU A 103 1.80 -5.04 7.63
CA LEU A 103 0.58 -5.84 7.64
C LEU A 103 -0.53 -5.12 6.85
N PRO A 104 -0.86 -5.60 5.63
CA PRO A 104 -2.02 -5.18 4.87
C PRO A 104 -3.29 -5.85 5.41
N THR A 105 -4.32 -5.08 5.73
CA THR A 105 -5.62 -5.57 6.21
C THR A 105 -6.78 -4.78 5.59
N TRP A 106 -7.92 -5.45 5.40
CA TRP A 106 -9.16 -4.79 5.02
C TRP A 106 -9.86 -4.20 6.26
N ASP A 107 -10.14 -2.91 6.21
CA ASP A 107 -11.22 -2.29 6.97
C ASP A 107 -12.52 -2.48 6.16
N TRP A 108 -13.35 -3.41 6.63
CA TRP A 108 -14.56 -3.84 5.95
C TRP A 108 -15.66 -2.79 5.96
N GLU A 109 -15.77 -2.04 7.06
CA GLU A 109 -16.78 -0.99 7.21
C GLU A 109 -16.42 0.22 6.34
N GLY A 110 -15.16 0.64 6.40
CA GLY A 110 -14.64 1.74 5.58
C GLY A 110 -14.38 1.37 4.11
N LYS A 111 -14.52 0.09 3.72
CA LYS A 111 -14.15 -0.45 2.39
C LYS A 111 -12.76 0.00 1.96
N LYS A 112 -11.78 -0.16 2.85
CA LYS A 112 -10.46 0.44 2.75
C LYS A 112 -9.37 -0.59 3.00
N LEU A 113 -8.33 -0.57 2.19
CA LEU A 113 -7.09 -1.30 2.49
C LEU A 113 -6.25 -0.44 3.42
N THR A 114 -5.79 -1.00 4.53
CA THR A 114 -4.81 -0.38 5.43
C THR A 114 -3.52 -1.18 5.41
N ILE A 115 -2.36 -0.53 5.33
CA ILE A 115 -1.04 -1.14 5.41
C ILE A 115 -0.34 -0.48 6.58
N ARG A 116 -0.15 -1.24 7.67
CA ARG A 116 0.49 -0.75 8.90
C ARG A 116 1.94 -1.19 8.95
N ASN A 117 2.82 -0.34 9.46
CA ASN A 117 4.19 -0.72 9.79
C ASN A 117 4.20 -1.34 11.19
N LEU A 118 4.43 -2.64 11.28
CA LEU A 118 4.45 -3.37 12.56
C LEU A 118 5.76 -3.20 13.31
N SER A 119 6.87 -2.93 12.61
CA SER A 119 8.16 -2.64 13.23
C SER A 119 8.16 -1.28 13.94
N ARG A 120 7.33 -0.35 13.46
CA ARG A 120 7.21 1.04 13.94
C ARG A 120 5.74 1.51 13.90
N PRO A 121 4.91 1.02 14.83
CA PRO A 121 3.47 1.28 14.82
C PRO A 121 3.10 2.75 15.11
N ASP A 122 3.94 3.48 15.85
CA ASP A 122 3.63 4.86 16.27
C ASP A 122 4.19 5.93 15.32
N ASP A 123 5.33 5.67 14.69
CA ASP A 123 6.10 6.66 13.94
C ASP A 123 6.57 6.19 12.55
N GLY A 124 6.27 4.94 12.20
CA GLY A 124 6.54 4.38 10.87
C GLY A 124 5.50 4.81 9.84
N ILE A 125 5.80 4.51 8.57
CA ILE A 125 4.89 4.80 7.46
C ILE A 125 3.63 3.93 7.54
N HIS A 126 2.47 4.58 7.42
CA HIS A 126 1.17 3.93 7.31
C HIS A 126 0.50 4.36 6.02
N VAL A 127 -0.13 3.42 5.31
CA VAL A 127 -0.78 3.70 4.01
C VAL A 127 -2.21 3.20 4.03
N THR A 128 -3.13 3.97 3.48
CA THR A 128 -4.47 3.48 3.15
C THR A 128 -4.79 3.66 1.67
N ARG A 129 -5.66 2.80 1.15
CA ARG A 129 -6.23 2.91 -0.20
C ARG A 129 -7.72 2.65 -0.16
N GLU A 130 -8.48 3.55 -0.77
CA GLU A 130 -9.95 3.47 -0.87
C GLU A 130 -10.42 4.03 -2.21
N LEU A 131 -11.63 3.63 -2.63
CA LEU A 131 -12.29 4.21 -3.79
C LEU A 131 -13.28 5.30 -3.34
N VAL A 132 -13.06 6.54 -3.78
CA VAL A 132 -13.95 7.67 -3.50
C VAL A 132 -14.39 8.28 -4.81
N GLY A 133 -15.69 8.20 -5.13
CA GLY A 133 -16.22 8.70 -6.39
C GLY A 133 -15.57 8.07 -7.63
N GLY A 134 -15.17 6.79 -7.55
CA GLY A 134 -14.48 6.07 -8.63
C GLY A 134 -12.98 6.37 -8.77
N MET A 135 -12.42 7.29 -7.97
CA MET A 135 -10.98 7.53 -7.91
C MET A 135 -10.34 6.65 -6.84
N LEU A 136 -9.13 6.18 -7.10
CA LEU A 136 -8.28 5.60 -6.07
C LEU A 136 -7.66 6.74 -5.27
N VAL A 137 -7.94 6.77 -3.96
CA VAL A 137 -7.33 7.71 -3.02
C VAL A 137 -6.35 6.94 -2.16
N GLN A 138 -5.07 7.30 -2.24
CA GLN A 138 -4.02 6.79 -1.36
C GLN A 138 -3.69 7.84 -0.31
N THR A 139 -3.87 7.51 0.97
CA THR A 139 -3.41 8.34 2.09
C THR A 139 -2.12 7.74 2.64
N GLN A 140 -1.09 8.56 2.82
CA GLN A 140 0.21 8.16 3.37
C GLN A 140 0.50 9.00 4.62
N MET A 141 0.92 8.35 5.69
CA MET A 141 1.12 8.95 7.00
C MET A 141 2.49 8.56 7.54
N VAL A 142 3.23 9.50 8.09
CA VAL A 142 4.47 9.24 8.84
C VAL A 142 4.61 10.32 9.92
N GLY A 143 4.74 9.91 11.18
CA GLY A 143 4.60 10.82 12.32
C GLY A 143 3.28 11.61 12.24
N THR A 144 3.38 12.94 12.22
CA THR A 144 2.21 13.84 12.08
C THR A 144 1.91 14.25 10.64
N ALA A 145 2.78 13.92 9.69
CA ALA A 145 2.61 14.30 8.29
C ALA A 145 1.62 13.35 7.60
N VAL A 146 0.63 13.92 6.92
CA VAL A 146 -0.38 13.18 6.16
C VAL A 146 -0.45 13.72 4.74
N ALA A 147 -0.23 12.87 3.74
CA ALA A 147 -0.40 13.20 2.33
C ALA A 147 -1.55 12.39 1.72
N LYS A 148 -2.31 13.03 0.82
CA LYS A 148 -3.33 12.35 0.01
C LYS A 148 -2.98 12.43 -1.46
N ARG A 149 -3.13 11.31 -2.16
CA ARG A 149 -2.79 11.16 -3.57
C ARG A 149 -4.00 10.59 -4.30
N TYR A 150 -4.43 11.29 -5.34
CA TYR A 150 -5.67 11.01 -6.06
C TYR A 150 -5.34 10.51 -7.46
N PHE A 151 -5.86 9.34 -7.80
CA PHE A 151 -5.61 8.70 -9.07
C PHE A 151 -6.93 8.43 -9.80
N VAL A 152 -6.94 8.72 -11.10
CA VAL A 152 -8.05 8.36 -11.98
C VAL A 152 -7.75 7.03 -12.66
N ARG A 153 -8.78 6.21 -12.85
CA ARG A 153 -8.64 4.98 -13.63
C ARG A 153 -8.42 5.34 -15.10
N THR A 154 -7.44 4.71 -15.73
CA THR A 154 -7.13 4.90 -17.16
C THR A 154 -7.41 3.67 -18.00
N VAL A 155 -7.42 2.47 -17.38
CA VAL A 155 -7.80 1.18 -17.96
C VAL A 155 -8.36 0.30 -16.84
#